data_AF-A0A2N1G4S5-F1
#
_entry.id   AF-A0A2N1G4S5-F1
#
_cell.length_a   1.000
_cell.length_b   1.000
_cell.length_c   1.000
_cell.angle_alpha   90.00
_cell.angle_beta   90.00
_cell.angle_gamma   90.00
#
_symmetry.space_group_name_H-M   'P 1'
#
loop_
_entity.id
_entity.type
_entity.pdbx_description
1 polymer ?
#
loop_
_entity_poly.entity_id
_entity_poly.type
_entity_poly.pdbx_seq_one_letter_code
_entity_poly.pdbx_strand_id
1 'polypeptide(L)'
;MYFNYTPISSIYSELLNSDAKIQSNINFIHGSLGNVSDNKINFGFGDEMDDDYKVIENLGNNEYLKNFKSFQYLQNSNYNDLLRFVDSKRFQVLIMGHSCGLSDRTLLNTIFEHNNCRSIKPFYYQFKNDKDEVVGDNYTEIVQNISRHFNKKKLMREKIVNKTLCQPLPQIKLPFK
;
A
#
# COMPACT_ATOMS: atom_id res chain seq x y z
N MET A 1 -3.09 -0.94 5.79
CA MET A 1 -3.92 -0.78 4.57
C MET A 1 -3.85 -2.05 3.76
N TYR A 2 -4.85 -2.30 2.93
CA TYR A 2 -5.01 -3.57 2.23
C TYR A 2 -5.60 -3.34 0.83
N PHE A 3 -5.15 -4.11 -0.17
CA PHE A 3 -5.40 -3.83 -1.59
C PHE A 3 -6.03 -4.99 -2.37
N ASN A 4 -6.18 -6.18 -1.79
CA ASN A 4 -6.58 -7.40 -2.52
C ASN A 4 -7.87 -8.07 -2.02
N TYR A 5 -8.76 -7.35 -1.32
CA TYR A 5 -10.11 -7.77 -0.88
C TYR A 5 -10.28 -9.19 -0.29
N THR A 6 -9.20 -9.86 0.12
CA THR A 6 -9.23 -11.13 0.88
C THR A 6 -9.26 -10.87 2.40
N PRO A 7 -9.70 -11.85 3.21
CA PRO A 7 -9.76 -11.71 4.67
C PRO A 7 -8.37 -11.77 5.36
N ILE A 8 -7.28 -11.93 4.62
CA ILE A 8 -5.93 -12.10 5.18
C ILE A 8 -5.56 -10.97 6.15
N SER A 9 -5.92 -9.72 5.84
CA SER A 9 -5.64 -8.58 6.73
C SER A 9 -6.35 -8.69 8.08
N SER A 10 -7.62 -9.13 8.08
CA SER A 10 -8.40 -9.39 9.29
C SER A 10 -7.75 -10.45 10.16
N ILE A 11 -7.32 -11.56 9.56
CA ILE A 11 -6.63 -12.65 10.26
C ILE A 11 -5.35 -12.13 10.92
N TYR A 12 -4.51 -11.38 10.20
CA TYR A 12 -3.31 -10.79 10.80
C TYR A 12 -3.64 -9.85 11.96
N SER A 13 -4.69 -9.04 11.84
CA SER A 13 -5.04 -8.11 12.92
C SER A 13 -5.55 -8.83 14.17
N GLU A 14 -6.34 -9.90 14.01
CA GLU A 14 -6.79 -10.74 15.13
C GLU A 14 -5.61 -11.40 15.82
N LEU A 15 -4.68 -11.98 15.04
CA LEU A 15 -3.47 -12.60 15.58
C LEU A 15 -2.58 -11.59 16.31
N LEU A 16 -2.39 -10.38 15.76
CA LEU A 16 -1.61 -9.34 16.41
C LEU A 16 -2.26 -8.83 17.70
N ASN A 17 -3.58 -8.64 17.70
CA ASN A 17 -4.34 -8.20 18.88
C ASN A 17 -4.44 -9.27 19.98
N SER A 18 -4.09 -10.53 19.68
CA SER A 18 -3.96 -11.57 20.72
C SER A 18 -2.77 -11.32 21.66
N ASP A 19 -1.77 -10.56 21.22
CA ASP A 19 -0.72 -10.04 22.08
C ASP A 19 -1.14 -8.67 22.63
N ALA A 20 -1.39 -8.59 23.93
CA ALA A 20 -1.81 -7.36 24.61
C ALA A 20 -0.82 -6.18 24.48
N LYS A 21 0.42 -6.43 24.04
CA LYS A 21 1.42 -5.38 23.78
C LYS A 21 1.26 -4.73 22.41
N ILE A 22 0.50 -5.34 21.50
CA ILE A 22 0.35 -4.89 20.12
C ILE A 22 -1.10 -4.44 19.90
N GLN A 23 -1.26 -3.16 19.58
CA GLN A 23 -2.53 -2.63 19.09
C GLN A 23 -2.51 -2.59 17.56
N SER A 24 -3.34 -3.42 16.94
CA SER A 24 -3.49 -3.50 15.49
C SER A 24 -4.89 -3.05 15.07
N ASN A 25 -4.94 -2.10 14.13
CA ASN A 25 -6.17 -1.63 13.50
C ASN A 25 -6.02 -1.70 11.98
N ILE A 26 -7.07 -2.15 11.30
CA ILE A 26 -7.10 -2.19 9.83
C ILE A 26 -7.89 -0.99 9.33
N ASN A 27 -7.27 -0.25 8.41
CA ASN A 27 -7.97 0.74 7.61
C ASN A 27 -8.31 0.14 6.24
N PHE A 28 -9.61 -0.09 5.98
CA PHE A 28 -10.16 -0.61 4.73
C PHE A 28 -10.42 0.52 3.73
N ILE A 29 -9.38 1.29 3.42
CA ILE A 29 -9.47 2.52 2.60
C ILE A 29 -10.03 2.28 1.18
N HIS A 30 -9.96 1.05 0.68
CA HIS A 30 -10.51 0.66 -0.63
C HIS A 30 -11.86 -0.06 -0.54
N GLY A 31 -12.49 -0.08 0.64
CA GLY A 31 -13.68 -0.89 0.87
C GLY A 31 -13.39 -2.28 1.41
N SER A 32 -14.45 -2.97 1.81
CA SER A 32 -14.41 -4.32 2.36
C SER A 32 -15.45 -5.21 1.69
N LEU A 33 -15.10 -6.49 1.46
CA LEU A 33 -16.01 -7.46 0.86
C LEU A 33 -17.26 -7.64 1.74
N GLY A 34 -18.45 -7.63 1.13
CA GLY A 34 -19.73 -7.79 1.83
C GLY A 34 -20.27 -6.51 2.48
N ASN A 35 -19.53 -5.39 2.45
CA ASN A 35 -20.04 -4.11 2.93
C ASN A 35 -20.85 -3.41 1.83
N VAL A 36 -22.17 -3.36 2.02
CA VAL A 36 -23.13 -2.83 1.05
C VAL A 36 -23.61 -1.41 1.37
N SER A 37 -23.35 -0.89 2.57
CA SER A 37 -23.82 0.43 3.01
C SER A 37 -22.72 1.51 2.91
N ASP A 38 -21.70 1.43 3.76
CA ASP A 38 -20.87 2.60 4.10
C ASP A 38 -19.42 2.54 3.58
N ASN A 39 -18.90 1.33 3.32
CA ASN A 39 -17.54 1.14 2.82
C ASN A 39 -17.51 0.12 1.66
N LYS A 40 -18.24 0.47 0.61
CA LYS A 40 -18.28 -0.27 -0.65
C LYS A 40 -16.89 -0.35 -1.27
N ILE A 41 -16.71 -1.35 -2.13
CA ILE A 41 -15.45 -1.55 -2.84
C ILE A 41 -15.19 -0.37 -3.79
N ASN A 42 -14.00 0.23 -3.65
CA ASN A 42 -13.54 1.39 -4.38
C ASN A 42 -12.73 0.96 -5.62
N PHE A 43 -13.42 0.74 -6.74
CA PHE A 43 -12.78 0.56 -8.04
C PHE A 43 -12.53 1.92 -8.69
N GLY A 44 -11.35 2.08 -9.30
CA GLY A 44 -11.01 3.35 -9.92
C GLY A 44 -9.52 3.61 -10.10
N PHE A 45 -9.24 4.77 -10.69
CA PHE A 45 -7.91 5.33 -10.86
C PHE A 45 -7.51 6.09 -9.59
N GLY A 46 -6.27 5.86 -9.13
CA GLY A 46 -5.69 6.50 -7.96
C GLY A 46 -4.43 7.31 -8.29
N ASP A 47 -4.26 7.70 -9.54
CA ASP A 47 -3.16 8.57 -9.97
C ASP A 47 -3.74 9.88 -10.50
N GLU A 48 -3.75 10.89 -9.63
CA GLU A 48 -4.14 12.28 -9.97
C GLU A 48 -2.91 13.15 -10.25
N MET A 49 -1.73 12.56 -10.13
CA MET A 49 -0.45 13.25 -10.32
C MET A 49 0.01 13.18 -11.78
N ASP A 50 -0.63 12.32 -12.57
CA ASP A 50 -0.39 12.17 -14.00
C ASP A 50 -0.89 13.39 -14.78
N ASP A 51 -0.21 13.70 -15.89
CA ASP A 51 -0.62 14.80 -16.76
C ASP A 51 -1.94 14.48 -17.48
N ASP A 52 -2.24 13.21 -17.72
CA ASP A 52 -3.52 12.75 -18.28
C ASP A 52 -4.71 13.11 -17.37
N TYR A 53 -4.51 13.12 -16.04
CA TYR A 53 -5.56 13.55 -15.10
C TYR A 53 -5.96 15.01 -15.37
N LYS A 54 -4.98 15.90 -15.57
CA LYS A 54 -5.24 17.31 -15.85
C LYS A 54 -6.01 17.49 -17.15
N VAL A 55 -5.72 16.67 -18.16
CA VAL A 55 -6.47 16.69 -19.43
C VAL A 55 -7.92 16.33 -19.18
N ILE A 56 -8.18 15.27 -18.41
CA ILE A 56 -9.54 14.82 -18.07
C ILE A 56 -10.29 15.88 -17.26
N GLU A 57 -9.65 16.48 -16.25
CA GLU A 57 -10.26 17.52 -15.41
C GLU A 57 -10.68 18.74 -16.24
N ASN A 58 -9.85 19.15 -17.21
CA ASN A 58 -10.11 20.28 -18.09
C ASN A 58 -11.25 20.05 -19.11
N LEU A 59 -11.72 18.80 -19.29
CA LEU A 59 -12.90 18.53 -20.13
C LEU A 59 -14.19 19.05 -19.48
N GLY A 60 -14.19 19.35 -18.18
CA GLY A 60 -15.35 19.91 -17.47
C GLY A 60 -16.57 18.98 -17.40
N ASN A 61 -16.38 17.67 -17.65
CA ASN A 61 -17.45 16.67 -17.59
C ASN A 61 -17.20 15.68 -16.44
N ASN A 62 -18.06 15.77 -15.42
CA ASN A 62 -17.96 14.98 -14.20
C ASN A 62 -18.06 13.47 -14.41
N GLU A 63 -18.64 12.99 -15.52
CA GLU A 63 -18.69 11.55 -15.81
C GLU A 63 -17.28 10.94 -15.94
N TYR A 64 -16.30 11.71 -16.44
CA TYR A 64 -14.92 11.22 -16.52
C TYR A 64 -14.22 11.17 -15.15
N LEU A 65 -14.70 11.94 -14.18
CA LEU A 65 -14.15 11.99 -12.82
C LEU A 65 -14.73 10.92 -11.88
N LYS A 66 -15.85 10.30 -12.28
CA LYS A 66 -16.64 9.36 -11.47
C LYS A 66 -15.86 8.18 -10.89
N ASN A 67 -14.85 7.70 -11.61
CA ASN A 67 -14.05 6.54 -11.22
C ASN A 67 -12.68 6.92 -10.64
N PHE A 68 -12.47 8.17 -10.20
CA PHE A 68 -11.29 8.53 -9.43
C PHE A 68 -11.50 8.24 -7.94
N LYS A 69 -10.50 7.60 -7.33
CA LYS A 69 -10.58 7.13 -5.94
C LYS A 69 -10.62 8.28 -4.93
N SER A 70 -10.04 9.44 -5.21
CA SER A 70 -10.14 10.63 -4.34
C SER A 70 -11.56 10.99 -3.98
N PHE A 71 -12.48 10.99 -4.96
CA PHE A 71 -13.89 11.29 -4.69
C PHE A 71 -14.56 10.22 -3.83
N GLN A 72 -14.15 8.96 -3.98
CA GLN A 72 -14.64 7.85 -3.16
C GLN A 72 -14.09 7.91 -1.73
N TYR A 73 -12.87 8.40 -1.54
CA TYR A 73 -12.27 8.63 -0.23
C TYR A 73 -13.01 9.67 0.63
N LEU A 74 -13.81 10.54 0.00
CA LEU A 74 -14.66 11.51 0.69
C LEU A 74 -16.00 10.93 1.18
N GLN A 75 -16.34 9.70 0.78
CA GLN A 75 -17.62 9.09 1.13
C GLN A 75 -17.65 8.48 2.54
N ASN A 76 -16.49 8.34 3.20
CA ASN A 76 -16.40 7.87 4.58
C ASN A 76 -15.15 8.40 5.28
N SER A 77 -14.96 8.04 6.56
CA SER A 77 -13.86 8.57 7.38
C SER A 77 -12.50 7.93 7.09
N ASN A 78 -12.41 6.84 6.32
CA ASN A 78 -11.19 6.02 6.24
C ASN A 78 -9.96 6.82 5.81
N TYR A 79 -10.10 7.71 4.82
CA TYR A 79 -9.00 8.55 4.37
C TYR A 79 -8.59 9.58 5.45
N ASN A 80 -9.57 10.22 6.09
CA ASN A 80 -9.32 11.13 7.21
C ASN A 80 -8.66 10.41 8.41
N ASP A 81 -9.05 9.18 8.69
CA ASP A 81 -8.48 8.34 9.75
C ASP A 81 -7.01 8.01 9.45
N LEU A 82 -6.69 7.75 8.19
CA LEU A 82 -5.31 7.59 7.74
C LEU A 82 -4.52 8.89 7.92
N LEU A 83 -5.04 10.04 7.49
CA LEU A 83 -4.37 11.33 7.65
C LEU A 83 -4.06 11.62 9.13
N ARG A 84 -5.06 11.47 10.01
CA ARG A 84 -4.88 11.60 11.46
C ARG A 84 -3.81 10.65 11.99
N PHE A 85 -3.74 9.41 11.49
CA PHE A 85 -2.71 8.46 11.90
C PHE A 85 -1.31 8.90 11.48
N VAL A 86 -1.10 9.29 10.22
CA VAL A 86 0.23 9.70 9.71
C VAL A 86 0.70 11.03 10.31
N ASP A 87 -0.23 11.90 10.70
CA ASP A 87 0.05 13.15 11.41
C ASP A 87 0.40 12.95 12.88
N SER A 88 -0.14 11.91 13.52
CA SER A 88 -0.05 11.74 14.98
C SER A 88 1.36 11.53 15.52
N LYS A 89 2.20 10.73 14.84
CA LYS A 89 3.54 10.36 15.33
C LYS A 89 4.44 9.87 14.20
N ARG A 90 5.74 9.79 14.50
CA ARG A 90 6.72 9.15 13.60
C ARG A 90 6.35 7.70 13.34
N PHE A 91 6.42 7.26 12.09
CA PHE A 91 6.07 5.90 11.69
C PHE A 91 7.06 5.33 10.67
N GLN A 92 7.04 4.00 10.54
CA GLN A 92 7.73 3.24 9.52
C GLN A 92 6.69 2.51 8.67
N VAL A 93 6.90 2.49 7.36
CA VAL A 93 6.06 1.74 6.43
C VAL A 93 6.68 0.37 6.20
N LEU A 94 5.89 -0.69 6.40
CA LEU A 94 6.25 -2.05 6.03
C LEU A 94 5.49 -2.42 4.76
N ILE A 95 6.21 -2.79 3.70
CA ILE A 95 5.60 -3.21 2.43
C ILE A 95 5.71 -4.71 2.32
N MET A 96 4.55 -5.37 2.35
CA MET A 96 4.42 -6.81 2.20
C MET A 96 3.60 -7.08 0.94
N GLY A 97 4.25 -7.60 -0.09
CA GLY A 97 3.62 -7.89 -1.37
C GLY A 97 4.18 -7.06 -2.53
N HIS A 98 3.81 -7.49 -3.74
CA HIS A 98 4.41 -7.02 -4.99
C HIS A 98 3.63 -5.90 -5.68
N SER A 99 2.33 -5.79 -5.37
CA SER A 99 1.36 -4.97 -6.11
C SER A 99 1.48 -3.45 -5.92
N CYS A 100 2.50 -2.95 -5.23
CA CYS A 100 2.71 -1.50 -5.06
C CYS A 100 2.97 -0.77 -6.39
N GLY A 101 3.29 -1.44 -7.50
CA GLY A 101 3.65 -0.77 -8.77
C GLY A 101 2.52 -0.06 -9.51
N LEU A 102 1.27 -0.51 -9.34
CA LEU A 102 0.05 0.02 -9.97
C LEU A 102 -0.99 0.48 -8.94
N SER A 103 -0.57 0.59 -7.67
CA SER A 103 -1.42 1.00 -6.57
C SER A 103 -1.74 2.50 -6.63
N ASP A 104 -2.70 2.93 -5.82
CA ASP A 104 -3.11 4.32 -5.65
C ASP A 104 -1.90 5.23 -5.36
N ARG A 105 -1.45 5.97 -6.37
CA ARG A 105 -0.22 6.76 -6.33
C ARG A 105 -0.39 7.98 -5.46
N THR A 106 -1.54 8.65 -5.54
CA THR A 106 -1.86 9.81 -4.71
C THR A 106 -1.80 9.44 -3.23
N LEU A 107 -2.43 8.32 -2.86
CA LEU A 107 -2.42 7.78 -1.49
C LEU A 107 -1.02 7.42 -1.02
N LEU A 108 -0.28 6.63 -1.81
CA LEU A 108 1.05 6.16 -1.40
C LEU A 108 2.07 7.31 -1.36
N ASN A 109 1.98 8.27 -2.27
CA ASN A 109 2.80 9.49 -2.23
C ASN A 109 2.58 10.27 -0.93
N THR A 110 1.31 10.46 -0.54
CA THR A 110 0.93 11.14 0.71
C THR A 110 1.61 10.50 1.92
N ILE A 111 1.62 9.17 2.00
CA ILE A 111 2.23 8.42 3.12
C ILE A 111 3.75 8.44 3.03
N PHE A 112 4.31 8.18 1.86
CA PHE A 112 5.75 7.98 1.67
C PHE A 112 6.52 9.29 1.81
N GLU A 113 6.00 10.39 1.29
CA GLU A 113 6.63 11.71 1.42
C GLU A 113 6.29 12.43 2.73
N HIS A 114 5.36 11.90 3.54
CA HIS A 114 5.00 12.49 4.83
C HIS A 114 6.21 12.77 5.74
N ASN A 115 6.21 13.91 6.44
CA ASN A 115 7.32 14.32 7.31
C ASN A 115 7.55 13.36 8.49
N ASN A 116 6.50 12.66 8.92
CA ASN A 116 6.58 11.65 9.97
C ASN A 116 7.00 10.26 9.47
N CYS A 117 7.00 10.01 8.16
CA CYS A 117 7.49 8.76 7.58
C CYS A 117 9.02 8.72 7.67
N ARG A 118 9.54 7.81 8.51
CA ARG A 118 10.99 7.70 8.77
C ARG A 118 11.69 6.75 7.84
N SER A 119 11.00 5.70 7.41
CA SER A 119 11.57 4.69 6.54
C SER A 119 10.50 3.82 5.93
N ILE A 120 10.81 3.24 4.77
CA ILE A 120 9.99 2.30 4.04
C ILE A 120 10.80 1.01 3.90
N LYS A 121 10.36 -0.04 4.58
CA LYS A 121 11.01 -1.35 4.60
C LYS A 121 10.22 -2.34 3.74
N PRO A 122 10.71 -2.65 2.53
CA PRO A 122 10.12 -3.70 1.71
C PRO A 122 10.53 -5.09 2.19
N PHE A 123 9.55 -6.00 2.25
CA PHE A 123 9.79 -7.43 2.35
C PHE A 123 9.75 -8.03 0.96
N TYR A 124 10.84 -8.70 0.57
CA TYR A 124 11.02 -9.22 -0.78
C TYR A 124 10.82 -10.73 -0.83
N TYR A 125 10.50 -11.25 -2.01
CA TYR A 125 10.41 -12.67 -2.27
C TYR A 125 11.76 -13.18 -2.78
N GLN A 126 12.18 -14.35 -2.28
CA GLN A 126 13.35 -15.08 -2.77
C GLN A 126 12.88 -16.20 -3.69
N PHE A 127 13.39 -16.21 -4.91
CA PHE A 127 13.20 -17.31 -5.84
C PHE A 127 14.07 -18.47 -5.41
N LYS A 128 13.47 -19.66 -5.26
CA LYS A 128 14.17 -20.90 -4.95
C LYS A 128 14.06 -21.88 -6.10
N ASN A 129 15.12 -22.66 -6.34
CA ASN A 129 15.08 -23.79 -7.27
C ASN A 129 14.45 -25.03 -6.60
N ASP A 130 14.37 -26.14 -7.34
CA ASP A 130 13.82 -27.42 -6.85
C ASP A 130 14.61 -28.00 -5.66
N LYS A 131 15.85 -27.55 -5.44
CA LYS A 131 16.72 -27.94 -4.32
C LYS A 131 16.63 -26.99 -3.13
N ASP A 132 15.65 -26.08 -3.12
CA ASP A 132 15.47 -25.05 -2.10
C ASP A 132 16.60 -24.00 -1.99
N GLU A 133 17.48 -23.91 -2.99
CA GLU A 133 18.56 -22.93 -3.03
C GLU A 133 18.05 -21.60 -3.61
N VAL A 134 18.45 -20.48 -2.99
CA VAL A 134 18.05 -19.14 -3.46
C VAL A 134 18.78 -18.81 -4.75
N VAL A 135 18.03 -18.63 -5.83
CA VAL A 135 18.56 -18.25 -7.16
C VAL A 135 18.39 -16.78 -7.49
N GLY A 136 17.59 -16.05 -6.71
CA GLY A 136 17.40 -14.61 -6.87
C GLY A 136 16.33 -14.04 -5.96
N ASP A 137 15.98 -12.77 -6.17
CA ASP A 137 14.89 -12.10 -5.46
C ASP A 137 14.29 -10.94 -6.27
N ASN A 138 13.13 -10.47 -5.83
CA ASN A 138 12.41 -9.35 -6.45
C ASN A 138 12.59 -8.00 -5.73
N TYR A 139 13.62 -7.85 -4.89
CA TYR A 139 13.81 -6.61 -4.12
C TYR A 139 13.90 -5.38 -5.03
N THR A 140 14.69 -5.48 -6.11
CA THR A 140 14.90 -4.38 -7.06
C THR A 140 13.58 -3.95 -7.71
N GLU A 141 12.74 -4.91 -8.10
CA GLU A 141 11.44 -4.65 -8.70
C GLU A 141 10.50 -3.94 -7.72
N ILE A 142 10.46 -4.39 -6.46
CA ILE A 142 9.67 -3.74 -5.40
C ILE A 142 10.12 -2.28 -5.21
N VAL A 143 11.43 -2.02 -5.16
CA VAL A 143 11.97 -0.66 -5.02
C VAL A 143 11.66 0.20 -6.24
N GLN A 144 11.75 -0.34 -7.45
CA GLN A 144 11.35 0.35 -8.68
C GLN A 144 9.86 0.72 -8.63
N ASN A 145 9.00 -0.19 -8.18
CA ASN A 145 7.58 0.06 -7.98
C ASN A 145 7.31 1.17 -6.95
N ILE A 146 8.00 1.12 -5.81
CA ILE A 146 7.92 2.16 -4.77
C ILE A 146 8.38 3.52 -5.32
N SER A 147 9.43 3.55 -6.15
CA SER A 147 10.03 4.77 -6.67
C SER A 147 9.09 5.65 -7.50
N ARG A 148 8.04 5.06 -8.09
CA ARG A 148 7.03 5.76 -8.90
C ARG A 148 6.12 6.64 -8.04
N HIS A 149 6.01 6.33 -6.75
CA HIS A 149 5.21 7.08 -5.77
C HIS A 149 5.94 8.28 -5.17
N PHE A 150 7.17 8.59 -5.62
CA PHE A 150 7.94 9.73 -5.13
C PHE A 150 8.08 10.82 -6.20
N ASN A 151 7.71 12.03 -5.83
CA ASN A 151 8.06 13.27 -6.52
C ASN A 151 9.51 13.64 -6.24
N LYS A 152 9.93 13.56 -4.98
CA LYS A 152 11.27 13.95 -4.53
C LYS A 152 12.17 12.72 -4.46
N LYS A 153 12.97 12.49 -5.51
CA LYS A 153 13.91 11.35 -5.57
C LYS A 153 14.97 11.35 -4.46
N LYS A 154 15.25 12.52 -3.85
CA LYS A 154 16.07 12.60 -2.64
C LYS A 154 15.40 11.89 -1.45
N LEU A 155 14.13 12.21 -1.17
CA LEU A 155 13.36 11.55 -0.10
C LEU A 155 13.24 10.05 -0.33
N MET A 156 13.08 9.62 -1.59
CA MET A 156 13.08 8.20 -1.95
C MET A 156 14.35 7.48 -1.46
N ARG A 157 15.54 8.03 -1.77
CA ARG A 157 16.82 7.43 -1.37
C ARG A 157 17.06 7.49 0.14
N GLU A 158 16.52 8.49 0.82
CA GLU A 158 16.63 8.65 2.28
C GLU A 158 15.69 7.70 3.04
N LYS A 159 14.49 7.45 2.52
CA LYS A 159 13.44 6.69 3.22
C LYS A 159 13.45 5.21 2.88
N ILE A 160 13.79 4.80 1.66
CA ILE A 160 13.81 3.37 1.31
C ILE A 160 14.98 2.69 2.01
N VAL A 161 14.66 1.70 2.85
CA VAL A 161 15.64 0.94 3.63
C VAL A 161 16.52 0.12 2.69
N ASN A 162 17.83 0.06 2.95
CA ASN A 162 18.77 -0.75 2.18
C ASN A 162 18.38 -2.25 2.26
N LYS A 163 18.56 -2.99 1.16
CA LYS A 163 18.35 -4.44 1.07
C LYS A 163 19.01 -5.22 2.21
N THR A 164 20.21 -4.83 2.64
CA THR A 164 20.95 -5.50 3.74
C THR A 164 20.24 -5.43 5.09
N LEU A 165 19.34 -4.45 5.27
CA LEU A 165 18.51 -4.27 6.47
C LEU A 165 17.06 -4.75 6.25
N CYS A 166 16.76 -5.27 5.06
CA CYS A 166 15.48 -5.85 4.70
C CYS A 166 15.49 -7.37 4.92
N GLN A 167 14.31 -7.97 4.92
CA GLN A 167 14.14 -9.39 5.15
C GLN A 167 13.26 -10.01 4.07
N PRO A 168 13.50 -11.27 3.69
CA PRO A 168 12.60 -11.97 2.80
C PRO A 168 11.26 -12.23 3.49
N LEU A 169 10.16 -12.17 2.75
CA LEU A 169 8.84 -12.56 3.25
C LEU A 169 8.72 -14.10 3.17
N PRO A 170 8.54 -14.80 4.31
CA PRO A 170 8.43 -16.25 4.31
C PRO A 170 7.26 -16.73 3.45
N GLN A 171 7.48 -17.77 2.63
CA GLN A 171 6.40 -18.46 1.93
C GLN A 171 6.12 -19.79 2.63
N ILE A 172 4.85 -20.04 2.93
CA ILE A 172 4.41 -21.34 3.42
C ILE A 172 4.30 -22.25 2.20
N LYS A 173 5.06 -23.35 2.16
CA LYS A 173 4.83 -24.41 1.18
C LYS A 173 3.52 -25.09 1.54
N LEU A 174 2.47 -24.86 0.77
CA LEU A 174 1.26 -25.66 0.88
C LEU A 174 1.61 -27.08 0.39
N PRO A 175 1.20 -28.13 1.12
CA PRO A 175 1.40 -29.50 0.64
C PRO A 175 0.72 -29.64 -0.72
N PHE A 176 1.44 -30.19 -1.70
CA PHE A 176 0.84 -30.60 -2.96
C PHE A 176 -0.24 -31.65 -2.64
N LYS A 177 -1.48 -31.39 -3.10
CA LYS A 177 -2.55 -32.39 -3.08
C LYS A 177 -2.30 -33.46 -4.14
#